data_AF-A0AAP3DG96-F1
#
_entry.id   AF-A0AAP3DG96-F1
#
_cell.length_a   1.000
_cell.length_b   1.000
_cell.length_c   1.000
_cell.angle_alpha   90.00
_cell.angle_beta   90.00
_cell.angle_gamma   90.00
#
_symmetry.space_group_name_H-M   'P 1'
#
loop_
_entity.id
_entity.type
_entity.pdbx_description
1 polymer ?
#
loop_
_entity_poly.entity_id
_entity_poly.type
_entity_poly.pdbx_seq_one_letter_code
_entity_poly.pdbx_strand_id
1 'polypeptide(L)'
;MKIYCRHPFKTNEKVTIPPGFGCHPGHPGSKDLVFPGITFGTPVYAMESGVIADVRTNRPHCPTPDCPQYANNVVIRGQDGFFTEYNHMARATKVDLRVDPRVGPGGRPWRWNRQLLKIGDSITRGQLIGFVDDSGYTTGPHLHVGRYTPGDDKTWWSRPTCDWMIQGVDSFLQFPPLDCRPMPRRVVHGYYIRNSPFYM
;
A
#
# COMPACT_ATOMS: atom_id res chain seq x y z
N MET A 1 -4.00 -11.50 15.51
CA MET A 1 -4.40 -11.40 14.10
C MET A 1 -4.74 -9.99 13.67
N LYS A 2 -3.97 -9.43 12.73
CA LYS A 2 -4.28 -8.17 12.05
C LYS A 2 -5.31 -8.41 10.94
N ILE A 3 -6.29 -7.52 10.76
CA ILE A 3 -7.17 -7.56 9.58
C ILE A 3 -7.09 -6.20 8.88
N TYR A 4 -6.65 -6.19 7.63
CA TYR A 4 -6.65 -4.99 6.80
C TYR A 4 -8.07 -4.67 6.36
N CYS A 5 -8.45 -3.41 6.53
CA CYS A 5 -9.78 -2.90 6.17
C CYS A 5 -10.03 -2.79 4.67
N ARG A 6 -8.98 -2.95 3.85
CA ARG A 6 -9.04 -2.83 2.39
C ARG A 6 -7.93 -3.64 1.75
N HIS A 7 -8.21 -4.15 0.56
CA HIS A 7 -7.18 -4.61 -0.36
C HIS A 7 -6.52 -3.40 -1.08
N PRO A 8 -5.38 -3.60 -1.78
CA PRO A 8 -4.56 -2.50 -2.27
C PRO A 8 -4.99 -1.94 -3.63
N PHE A 9 -6.17 -2.30 -4.13
CA PHE A 9 -6.64 -1.90 -5.47
C PHE A 9 -7.89 -1.02 -5.38
N LYS A 10 -8.09 -0.13 -6.36
CA LYS A 10 -9.37 0.55 -6.59
C LYS A 10 -10.07 -0.13 -7.76
N THR A 11 -10.81 -1.18 -7.45
CA THR A 11 -11.55 -1.98 -8.43
C THR A 11 -12.90 -2.40 -7.84
N ASN A 12 -13.88 -2.62 -8.71
CA ASN A 12 -15.15 -3.25 -8.36
C ASN A 12 -15.10 -4.78 -8.51
N GLU A 13 -14.04 -5.29 -9.14
CA GLU A 13 -13.83 -6.72 -9.31
C GLU A 13 -13.44 -7.40 -8.00
N LYS A 14 -13.79 -8.68 -7.88
CA LYS A 14 -13.43 -9.48 -6.72
C LYS A 14 -11.92 -9.76 -6.71
N VAL A 15 -11.22 -9.18 -5.75
CA VAL A 15 -9.81 -9.53 -5.48
C VAL A 15 -9.75 -10.87 -4.78
N THR A 16 -8.87 -11.74 -5.25
CA THR A 16 -8.71 -13.10 -4.76
C THR A 16 -7.25 -13.46 -4.58
N ILE A 17 -7.02 -14.54 -3.81
CA ILE A 17 -5.73 -15.20 -3.68
C ILE A 17 -5.83 -16.51 -4.47
N PRO A 18 -5.04 -16.72 -5.54
CA PRO A 18 -5.09 -17.97 -6.29
C PRO A 18 -4.69 -19.17 -5.41
N PRO A 19 -5.20 -20.39 -5.70
CA PRO A 19 -4.83 -21.58 -4.95
C PRO A 19 -3.32 -21.77 -4.89
N GLY A 20 -2.76 -21.97 -3.70
CA GLY A 20 -1.32 -22.16 -3.49
C GLY A 20 -0.50 -20.88 -3.38
N PHE A 21 -1.11 -19.69 -3.47
CA PHE A 21 -0.44 -18.40 -3.33
C PHE A 21 -0.90 -17.61 -2.10
N GLY A 22 -1.44 -18.31 -1.10
CA GLY A 22 -1.73 -17.76 0.21
C GLY A 22 -0.60 -18.03 1.20
N CYS A 23 -0.75 -17.58 2.43
CA CYS A 23 0.32 -17.72 3.42
C CYS A 23 0.49 -19.17 3.88
N HIS A 24 1.64 -19.77 3.60
CA HIS A 24 2.01 -21.13 4.03
C HIS A 24 3.55 -21.27 4.09
N PRO A 25 4.13 -22.40 4.55
CA PRO A 25 5.59 -22.52 4.71
C PRO A 25 6.43 -22.29 3.44
N GLY A 26 5.85 -22.51 2.24
CA GLY A 26 6.50 -22.25 0.95
C GLY A 26 6.25 -20.84 0.39
N HIS A 27 5.39 -20.07 1.05
CA HIS A 27 5.07 -18.68 0.73
C HIS A 27 4.89 -17.90 2.06
N PRO A 28 5.95 -17.85 2.89
CA PRO A 28 5.81 -17.48 4.29
C PRO A 28 5.54 -15.99 4.43
N GLY A 29 4.48 -15.66 5.16
CA GLY A 29 4.05 -14.27 5.39
C GLY A 29 3.35 -13.61 4.20
N SER A 30 3.26 -14.29 3.06
CA SER A 30 2.90 -13.67 1.79
C SER A 30 1.57 -14.14 1.21
N LYS A 31 0.99 -13.32 0.33
CA LYS A 31 -0.22 -13.57 -0.44
C LYS A 31 -0.09 -12.89 -1.80
N ASP A 32 -0.39 -13.61 -2.88
CA ASP A 32 -0.45 -13.00 -4.20
C ASP A 32 -1.89 -12.63 -4.53
N LEU A 33 -2.11 -11.36 -4.86
CA LEU A 33 -3.43 -10.79 -5.10
C LEU A 33 -3.66 -10.57 -6.59
N VAL A 34 -4.78 -11.07 -7.07
CA VAL A 34 -5.23 -10.91 -8.46
C VAL A 34 -6.72 -10.55 -8.53
N PHE A 35 -7.14 -9.97 -9.65
CA PHE A 35 -8.55 -9.79 -10.01
C PHE A 35 -8.70 -9.77 -11.54
N PRO A 36 -9.88 -10.09 -12.10
CA PRO A 36 -10.14 -9.96 -13.53
C PRO A 36 -9.77 -8.58 -14.08
N GLY A 37 -8.93 -8.53 -15.12
CA GLY A 37 -8.49 -7.26 -15.73
C GLY A 37 -7.33 -6.56 -15.02
N ILE A 38 -6.67 -7.20 -14.05
CA ILE A 38 -5.37 -6.73 -13.56
C ILE A 38 -4.34 -6.74 -14.69
N THR A 39 -3.60 -5.64 -14.84
CA THR A 39 -2.54 -5.47 -15.83
C THR A 39 -1.28 -4.87 -15.19
N PHE A 40 -0.13 -5.01 -15.84
CA PHE A 40 1.04 -4.20 -15.49
C PHE A 40 0.67 -2.70 -15.63
N GLY A 41 1.04 -1.90 -14.65
CA GLY A 41 0.60 -0.52 -14.49
C GLY A 41 -0.66 -0.34 -13.64
N THR A 42 -1.29 -1.42 -13.14
CA THR A 42 -2.44 -1.32 -12.23
C THR A 42 -2.05 -0.54 -10.96
N PRO A 43 -2.77 0.55 -10.59
CA PRO A 43 -2.43 1.34 -9.41
C PRO A 43 -2.57 0.57 -8.09
N VAL A 44 -1.56 0.69 -7.24
CA VAL A 44 -1.43 0.06 -5.92
C VAL A 44 -1.53 1.12 -4.83
N TYR A 45 -2.41 0.89 -3.86
CA TYR A 45 -2.72 1.80 -2.77
C TYR A 45 -2.45 1.17 -1.42
N ALA A 46 -1.90 1.92 -0.48
CA ALA A 46 -1.54 1.42 0.85
C ALA A 46 -2.74 0.86 1.62
N MET A 47 -2.63 -0.38 2.12
CA MET A 47 -3.63 -1.03 2.96
C MET A 47 -3.63 -0.50 4.39
N GLU A 48 -2.54 0.12 4.83
CA GLU A 48 -2.40 0.76 6.13
C GLU A 48 -1.65 2.09 6.07
N SER A 49 -1.80 2.88 7.13
CA SER A 49 -0.99 4.07 7.37
C SER A 49 0.30 3.68 8.08
N GLY A 50 1.38 4.40 7.81
CA GLY A 50 2.68 4.11 8.40
C GLY A 50 3.79 4.96 7.82
N VAL A 51 5.02 4.47 7.92
CA VAL A 51 6.21 5.10 7.34
C VAL A 51 6.86 4.12 6.38
N ILE A 52 7.34 4.59 5.23
CA ILE A 52 8.11 3.73 4.33
C ILE A 52 9.42 3.33 5.01
N ALA A 53 9.61 2.03 5.22
CA ALA A 53 10.78 1.45 5.86
C ALA A 53 11.83 0.97 4.85
N ASP A 54 11.40 0.50 3.68
CA ASP A 54 12.29 0.03 2.62
C ASP A 54 11.69 0.31 1.23
N VAL A 55 12.55 0.51 0.25
CA VAL A 55 12.20 0.70 -1.15
C VAL A 55 13.26 0.07 -2.04
N ARG A 56 12.85 -0.89 -2.87
CA ARG A 56 13.69 -1.54 -3.87
C ARG A 56 13.23 -1.17 -5.27
N THR A 57 14.17 -0.78 -6.12
CA THR A 57 13.91 -0.38 -7.52
C THR A 57 14.92 -0.98 -8.48
N ASN A 58 14.65 -0.89 -9.78
CA ASN A 58 15.53 -1.30 -10.87
C ASN A 58 15.86 -2.81 -10.84
N ARG A 59 14.89 -3.63 -10.44
CA ARG A 59 15.03 -5.09 -10.43
C ARG A 59 14.53 -5.67 -11.75
N PRO A 60 15.27 -6.61 -12.36
CA PRO A 60 14.92 -7.18 -13.66
C PRO A 60 13.72 -8.12 -13.54
N HIS A 61 13.00 -8.32 -14.63
CA HIS A 61 12.06 -9.42 -14.77
C HIS A 61 12.79 -10.77 -14.87
N CYS A 62 12.26 -11.79 -14.19
CA CYS A 62 12.74 -13.16 -14.24
C CYS A 62 11.58 -14.08 -14.68
N PRO A 63 11.68 -14.77 -15.83
CA PRO A 63 10.64 -15.70 -16.28
C PRO A 63 10.72 -17.06 -15.56
N THR A 64 11.80 -17.34 -14.84
CA THR A 64 12.03 -18.58 -14.11
C THR A 64 12.16 -18.33 -12.60
N PRO A 65 11.88 -19.33 -11.75
CA PRO A 65 12.05 -19.21 -10.30
C PRO A 65 13.48 -18.93 -9.84
N ASP A 66 14.47 -19.22 -10.68
CA ASP A 66 15.89 -18.92 -10.41
C ASP A 66 16.17 -17.43 -10.65
N CYS A 67 15.62 -16.59 -9.78
CA CYS A 67 15.80 -15.16 -9.83
C CYS A 67 16.78 -14.72 -8.73
N PRO A 68 18.02 -14.32 -9.07
CA PRO A 68 19.05 -14.00 -8.07
C PRO A 68 18.76 -12.69 -7.32
N GLN A 69 17.73 -11.94 -7.73
CA GLN A 69 17.39 -10.64 -7.16
C GLN A 69 15.92 -10.58 -6.76
N TYR A 70 15.65 -10.03 -5.58
CA TYR A 70 14.29 -9.73 -5.16
C TYR A 70 13.65 -8.67 -6.06
N ALA A 71 12.31 -8.70 -6.19
CA ALA A 71 11.53 -7.76 -6.99
C ALA A 71 11.60 -6.31 -6.47
N ASN A 72 11.14 -5.36 -7.29
CA ASN A 72 10.88 -4.00 -6.82
C ASN A 72 9.82 -4.04 -5.72
N ASN A 73 10.01 -3.21 -4.70
CA ASN A 73 9.09 -3.17 -3.58
C ASN A 73 8.95 -1.78 -2.95
N VAL A 74 7.86 -1.65 -2.20
CA VAL A 74 7.69 -0.64 -1.16
C VAL A 74 7.30 -1.38 0.11
N VAL A 75 7.95 -1.04 1.23
CA VAL A 75 7.62 -1.62 2.54
C VAL A 75 7.15 -0.52 3.47
N ILE A 76 5.97 -0.71 4.07
CA ILE A 76 5.40 0.21 5.05
C ILE A 76 5.53 -0.42 6.43
N ARG A 77 6.19 0.28 7.35
CA ARG A 77 6.08 -0.01 8.78
C ARG A 77 4.81 0.61 9.32
N GLY A 78 3.88 -0.26 9.71
CA GLY A 78 2.58 0.11 10.25
C GLY A 78 2.67 0.76 11.64
N GLN A 79 1.56 1.35 12.08
CA GLN A 79 1.45 1.91 13.44
C GLN A 79 1.54 0.83 14.54
N ASP A 80 1.24 -0.43 14.20
CA ASP A 80 1.43 -1.59 15.06
C ASP A 80 2.89 -2.10 15.09
N GLY A 81 3.80 -1.44 14.36
CA GLY A 81 5.23 -1.71 14.32
C GLY A 81 5.63 -2.87 13.40
N PHE A 82 4.68 -3.61 12.85
CA PHE A 82 4.91 -4.66 11.86
C PHE A 82 5.16 -4.04 10.47
N PHE A 83 5.64 -4.85 9.52
CA PHE A 83 5.97 -4.41 8.17
C PHE A 83 5.09 -5.06 7.12
N THR A 84 4.59 -4.25 6.17
CA THR A 84 3.84 -4.72 5.01
C THR A 84 4.60 -4.41 3.75
N GLU A 85 5.02 -5.47 3.08
CA GLU A 85 5.70 -5.42 1.80
C GLU A 85 4.68 -5.48 0.66
N TYR A 86 4.94 -4.68 -0.36
CA TYR A 86 4.26 -4.72 -1.64
C TYR A 86 5.33 -4.96 -2.71
N ASN A 87 5.38 -6.17 -3.29
CA ASN A 87 6.36 -6.64 -4.29
C ASN A 87 5.76 -6.64 -5.70
N HIS A 88 6.61 -6.79 -6.71
CA HIS A 88 6.22 -6.70 -8.13
C HIS A 88 5.53 -5.37 -8.44
N MET A 89 6.13 -4.28 -7.94
CA MET A 89 5.59 -2.94 -8.19
C MET A 89 6.63 -1.83 -8.27
N ALA A 90 6.37 -0.90 -9.18
CA ALA A 90 7.11 0.35 -9.30
C ALA A 90 6.51 1.41 -8.37
N ARG A 91 7.35 2.08 -7.58
CA ARG A 91 6.91 3.12 -6.63
C ARG A 91 6.29 4.35 -7.33
N ALA A 92 5.29 4.95 -6.69
CA ALA A 92 4.65 6.17 -7.17
C ALA A 92 5.49 7.43 -6.89
N THR A 93 5.08 8.53 -7.52
CA THR A 93 5.51 9.88 -7.15
C THR A 93 4.53 10.50 -6.14
N LYS A 94 5.08 11.15 -5.13
CA LYS A 94 4.36 12.08 -4.26
C LYS A 94 4.48 13.50 -4.80
N VAL A 95 3.46 14.30 -4.50
CA VAL A 95 3.43 15.74 -4.78
C VAL A 95 3.31 16.45 -3.44
N ASP A 96 4.34 17.19 -3.05
CA ASP A 96 4.35 18.00 -1.83
C ASP A 96 4.37 19.51 -2.16
N LEU A 97 3.78 20.31 -1.28
CA LEU A 97 3.96 21.76 -1.30
C LEU A 97 5.26 22.07 -0.56
N ARG A 98 6.19 22.73 -1.25
CA ARG A 98 7.44 23.22 -0.65
C ARG A 98 7.42 24.73 -0.57
N VAL A 99 7.86 25.25 0.57
CA VAL A 99 8.25 26.65 0.70
C VAL A 99 9.56 26.84 -0.08
N ASP A 100 9.57 27.72 -1.07
CA ASP A 100 10.78 28.16 -1.76
C ASP A 100 11.33 29.41 -1.05
N PRO A 101 12.39 29.29 -0.23
CA PRO A 101 12.89 30.39 0.59
C PRO A 101 13.51 31.52 -0.25
N ARG A 102 13.66 31.33 -1.57
CA ARG A 102 14.20 32.33 -2.50
C ARG A 102 13.13 33.28 -3.04
N VAL A 103 11.87 33.08 -2.71
CA VAL A 103 10.77 33.93 -3.19
C VAL A 103 10.62 35.15 -2.27
N GLY A 104 10.88 36.33 -2.81
CA GLY A 104 10.76 37.61 -2.10
C GLY A 104 9.30 38.05 -1.88
N PRO A 105 9.09 39.19 -1.20
CA PRO A 105 7.76 39.74 -0.91
C PRO A 105 6.94 39.93 -2.19
N GLY A 106 5.73 39.36 -2.24
CA GLY A 106 4.81 39.46 -3.38
C GLY A 106 4.83 38.25 -4.35
N GLY A 107 5.79 37.34 -4.24
CA GLY A 107 5.77 36.07 -4.97
C GLY A 107 4.96 34.99 -4.24
N ARG A 108 4.51 33.94 -4.96
CA ARG A 108 3.91 32.75 -4.32
C ARG A 108 5.05 31.91 -3.72
N PRO A 109 5.18 31.81 -2.38
CA PRO A 109 6.30 31.12 -1.76
C PRO A 109 6.15 29.60 -1.83
N TRP A 110 5.03 29.09 -2.35
CA TRP A 110 4.72 27.66 -2.45
C TRP A 110 4.91 27.15 -3.87
N ARG A 111 5.69 26.08 -4.02
CA ARG A 111 5.83 25.33 -5.27
C ARG A 111 5.43 23.88 -5.08
N TRP A 112 4.76 23.33 -6.08
CA TRP A 112 4.53 21.89 -6.17
C TRP A 112 5.83 21.20 -6.54
N ASN A 113 6.26 20.26 -5.72
CA ASN A 113 7.44 19.47 -5.98
C ASN A 113 7.04 17.99 -6.12
N ARG A 114 7.49 17.39 -7.22
CA ARG A 114 7.24 15.98 -7.54
C ARG A 114 8.46 15.16 -7.18
N GLN A 115 8.29 14.19 -6.30
CA GLN A 115 9.36 13.29 -5.89
C GLN A 115 8.88 11.86 -5.86
N LEU A 116 9.76 10.91 -6.15
CA LEU A 116 9.48 9.51 -5.90
C LEU A 116 9.31 9.28 -4.39
N LEU A 117 8.39 8.37 -4.04
CA LEU A 117 8.28 7.88 -2.67
C LEU A 117 9.62 7.28 -2.21
N LYS A 118 10.01 7.59 -0.98
CA LYS A 118 11.29 7.16 -0.41
C LYS A 118 11.15 6.76 1.05
N ILE A 119 12.15 6.04 1.54
CA ILE A 119 12.28 5.67 2.95
C ILE A 119 12.13 6.92 3.83
N GLY A 120 11.33 6.78 4.90
CA GLY A 120 10.98 7.86 5.83
C GLY A 120 9.73 8.65 5.46
N ASP A 121 9.15 8.45 4.27
CA ASP A 121 7.90 9.11 3.91
C ASP A 121 6.70 8.55 4.70
N SER A 122 5.89 9.45 5.26
CA SER A 122 4.61 9.10 5.89
C SER A 122 3.56 8.74 4.83
N ILE A 123 2.90 7.60 5.02
CA ILE A 123 1.84 7.09 4.17
C ILE A 123 0.54 7.04 4.93
N THR A 124 -0.54 7.45 4.27
CA THR A 124 -1.91 7.26 4.75
C THR A 124 -2.55 6.06 4.09
N ARG A 125 -3.35 5.29 4.84
CA ARG A 125 -4.18 4.21 4.29
C ARG A 125 -5.02 4.77 3.13
N GLY A 126 -4.98 4.13 1.97
CA GLY A 126 -5.67 4.61 0.76
C GLY A 126 -4.82 5.46 -0.17
N GLN A 127 -3.62 5.87 0.24
CA GLN A 127 -2.70 6.63 -0.61
C GLN A 127 -2.12 5.76 -1.72
N LEU A 128 -1.97 6.34 -2.92
CA LEU A 128 -1.29 5.71 -4.04
C LEU A 128 0.19 5.55 -3.68
N ILE A 129 0.70 4.31 -3.75
CA ILE A 129 2.09 3.98 -3.43
C ILE A 129 2.87 3.42 -4.61
N GLY A 130 2.19 3.03 -5.69
CA GLY A 130 2.85 2.65 -6.93
C GLY A 130 1.92 1.92 -7.89
N PHE A 131 2.52 1.09 -8.73
CA PHE A 131 1.86 0.42 -9.84
C PHE A 131 2.44 -0.99 -10.01
N VAL A 132 1.60 -1.97 -10.26
CA VAL A 132 2.02 -3.36 -10.55
C VAL A 132 3.05 -3.36 -11.68
N ASP A 133 4.16 -4.06 -11.51
CA ASP A 133 5.22 -4.25 -12.51
C ASP A 133 5.56 -5.73 -12.69
N ASP A 134 6.54 -6.02 -13.55
CA ASP A 134 6.99 -7.36 -13.91
C ASP A 134 8.36 -7.73 -13.27
N SER A 135 8.83 -6.94 -12.30
CA SER A 135 10.16 -7.14 -11.71
C SER A 135 10.21 -8.41 -10.85
N GLY A 136 11.34 -9.10 -10.79
CA GLY A 136 11.48 -10.39 -10.08
C GLY A 136 10.76 -11.55 -10.79
N TYR A 137 10.51 -12.64 -10.07
CA TYR A 137 9.82 -13.81 -10.64
C TYR A 137 8.32 -13.54 -10.80
N THR A 138 7.88 -13.27 -12.01
CA THR A 138 6.47 -13.03 -12.33
C THR A 138 6.05 -13.85 -13.55
N THR A 139 4.93 -14.56 -13.49
CA THR A 139 4.35 -15.27 -14.65
C THR A 139 3.19 -14.51 -15.30
N GLY A 140 2.77 -13.41 -14.68
CA GLY A 140 1.74 -12.51 -15.17
C GLY A 140 1.44 -11.39 -14.14
N PRO A 141 0.55 -10.44 -14.47
CA PRO A 141 0.23 -9.33 -13.59
C PRO A 141 -0.44 -9.78 -12.29
N HIS A 142 0.20 -9.49 -11.16
CA HIS A 142 -0.32 -9.71 -9.81
C HIS A 142 0.41 -8.79 -8.82
N LEU A 143 -0.05 -8.74 -7.57
CA LEU A 143 0.69 -8.07 -6.50
C LEU A 143 1.01 -9.05 -5.39
N HIS A 144 2.29 -9.25 -5.12
CA HIS A 144 2.75 -10.03 -3.99
C HIS A 144 2.78 -9.16 -2.73
N VAL A 145 2.07 -9.57 -1.69
CA VAL A 145 1.97 -8.81 -0.44
C VAL A 145 2.47 -9.65 0.72
N GLY A 146 3.47 -9.16 1.43
CA GLY A 146 4.08 -9.83 2.58
C GLY A 146 3.80 -9.10 3.89
N ARG A 147 3.67 -9.85 5.00
CA ARG A 147 3.60 -9.31 6.36
C ARG A 147 4.69 -9.90 7.24
N TYR A 148 5.33 -9.02 8.01
CA TYR A 148 6.43 -9.37 8.89
C TYR A 148 6.24 -8.75 10.28
N THR A 149 6.68 -9.44 11.32
CA THR A 149 6.49 -9.01 12.72
C THR A 149 7.26 -7.70 13.02
N PRO A 150 7.09 -7.05 14.19
CA PRO A 150 7.89 -5.88 14.57
C PRO A 150 9.36 -6.18 14.84
N GLY A 151 10.27 -5.24 14.56
CA GLY A 151 11.71 -5.40 14.77
C GLY A 151 12.52 -4.31 14.05
N ASP A 152 13.80 -4.59 13.79
CA ASP A 152 14.72 -3.68 13.06
C ASP A 152 14.36 -3.60 11.56
N ASP A 153 14.23 -2.38 11.07
CA ASP A 153 13.95 -2.02 9.67
C ASP A 153 15.02 -2.56 8.68
N LYS A 154 16.23 -2.93 9.12
CA LYS A 154 17.25 -3.55 8.24
C LYS A 154 17.05 -5.05 8.03
N THR A 155 16.24 -5.68 8.86
CA THR A 155 16.08 -7.14 8.92
C THR A 155 14.62 -7.60 8.89
N TRP A 156 13.69 -6.71 8.51
CA TRP A 156 12.24 -6.99 8.54
C TRP A 156 11.88 -8.28 7.78
N TRP A 157 12.56 -8.56 6.67
CA TRP A 157 12.33 -9.71 5.78
C TRP A 157 12.55 -11.08 6.45
N SER A 158 13.30 -11.13 7.55
CA SER A 158 13.65 -12.39 8.23
C SER A 158 12.54 -12.97 9.12
N ARG A 159 11.43 -12.24 9.30
CA ARG A 159 10.41 -12.56 10.32
C ARG A 159 8.98 -12.54 9.77
N PRO A 160 8.69 -13.35 8.73
CA PRO A 160 7.37 -13.41 8.11
C PRO A 160 6.31 -13.91 9.11
N THR A 161 5.06 -13.49 8.93
CA THR A 161 3.94 -13.97 9.75
C THR A 161 2.67 -14.17 8.92
N CYS A 162 1.96 -15.27 9.18
CA CYS A 162 0.65 -15.54 8.59
C CYS A 162 -0.51 -15.04 9.47
N ASP A 163 -0.25 -14.39 10.61
CA ASP A 163 -1.28 -13.89 11.54
C ASP A 163 -1.94 -12.58 11.05
N TRP A 164 -2.42 -12.58 9.81
CA TRP A 164 -3.09 -11.44 9.19
C TRP A 164 -4.06 -11.85 8.09
N MET A 165 -5.08 -11.03 7.87
CA MET A 165 -6.07 -11.18 6.80
C MET A 165 -6.38 -9.84 6.14
N ILE A 166 -7.04 -9.86 5.00
CA ILE A 166 -7.56 -8.73 4.25
C ILE A 166 -9.08 -8.90 4.15
N GLN A 167 -9.81 -7.91 4.65
CA GLN A 167 -11.26 -7.91 4.59
C GLN A 167 -11.74 -7.94 3.13
N GLY A 168 -12.66 -8.86 2.83
CA GLY A 168 -13.21 -9.04 1.49
C GLY A 168 -12.36 -9.89 0.54
N VAL A 169 -11.19 -10.37 0.98
CA VAL A 169 -10.35 -11.30 0.22
C VAL A 169 -10.30 -12.66 0.90
N ASP A 170 -9.79 -12.72 2.13
CA ASP A 170 -9.64 -13.94 2.93
C ASP A 170 -10.21 -13.81 4.36
N SER A 171 -10.64 -12.62 4.76
CA SER A 171 -11.51 -12.42 5.93
C SER A 171 -12.93 -12.06 5.47
N PHE A 172 -13.89 -12.93 5.79
CA PHE A 172 -15.32 -12.76 5.51
C PHE A 172 -16.15 -12.46 6.77
N LEU A 173 -15.52 -11.89 7.80
CA LEU A 173 -16.24 -11.50 9.02
C LEU A 173 -17.44 -10.62 8.69
N GLN A 174 -18.61 -10.98 9.23
CA GLN A 174 -19.86 -10.25 9.06
C GLN A 174 -19.76 -8.81 9.58
N PHE A 175 -18.85 -8.57 10.54
CA PHE A 175 -18.53 -7.26 11.06
C PHE A 175 -17.04 -6.93 10.86
N PRO A 176 -16.70 -5.85 10.12
CA PRO A 176 -15.34 -5.35 10.06
C PRO A 176 -14.78 -5.06 11.47
N PRO A 177 -13.45 -5.17 11.64
CA PRO A 177 -12.76 -4.55 12.77
C PRO A 177 -13.19 -3.09 12.99
N LEU A 178 -13.20 -2.62 14.23
CA LEU A 178 -13.68 -1.27 14.56
C LEU A 178 -12.87 -0.18 13.85
N ASP A 179 -11.57 -0.38 13.64
CA ASP A 179 -10.66 0.51 12.89
C ASP A 179 -10.91 0.53 11.37
N CYS A 180 -11.77 -0.37 10.88
CA CYS A 180 -12.25 -0.40 9.51
C CYS A 180 -13.57 0.34 9.31
N ARG A 181 -14.31 0.61 10.39
CA ARG A 181 -15.55 1.36 10.31
C ARG A 181 -15.22 2.84 10.09
N PRO A 182 -15.94 3.56 9.22
CA PRO A 182 -15.86 5.01 9.20
C PRO A 182 -16.14 5.50 10.62
N MET A 183 -15.35 6.46 11.13
CA MET A 183 -15.69 7.06 12.41
C MET A 183 -17.14 7.58 12.30
N PRO A 184 -18.03 7.27 13.26
CA PRO A 184 -19.36 7.85 13.25
C PRO A 184 -19.19 9.36 13.15
N ARG A 185 -19.85 9.99 12.18
CA ARG A 185 -19.84 11.46 12.09
C ARG A 185 -20.26 11.98 13.46
N ARG A 186 -19.36 12.67 14.18
CA ARG A 186 -19.75 13.43 15.37
C ARG A 186 -20.71 14.50 14.87
N VAL A 187 -22.00 14.25 15.01
CA VAL A 187 -22.99 15.32 14.96
C VAL A 187 -22.77 16.12 16.23
N VAL A 188 -21.96 17.18 16.13
CA VAL A 188 -21.94 18.21 17.17
C VAL A 188 -23.30 18.90 17.08
N HIS A 189 -24.21 18.57 18.00
CA HIS A 189 -25.46 19.32 18.17
C HIS A 189 -25.06 20.78 18.48
N GLY A 190 -25.20 21.68 17.50
CA GLY A 190 -24.98 23.11 17.72
C GLY A 190 -24.44 23.93 16.54
N TYR A 191 -23.93 23.33 15.46
CA TYR A 191 -23.45 24.10 14.30
C TYR A 191 -24.21 23.72 13.03
N TYR A 192 -25.18 24.55 12.68
CA TYR A 192 -25.80 24.54 11.35
C TYR A 192 -24.70 24.82 10.31
N ILE A 193 -24.43 23.84 9.46
CA ILE A 193 -23.71 24.08 8.21
C ILE A 193 -24.66 24.95 7.37
N ARG A 194 -24.32 26.23 7.17
CA ARG A 194 -24.96 27.03 6.13
C ARG A 194 -24.72 26.31 4.81
N ASN A 195 -25.79 25.78 4.22
CA ASN A 195 -25.81 25.37 2.84
C ASN A 195 -25.38 26.57 1.97
N SER A 196 -24.23 26.47 1.32
CA SER A 196 -23.96 27.25 0.11
C SER A 196 -24.33 26.39 -1.10
N PRO A 197 -24.99 26.98 -2.11
CA PRO A 197 -25.72 26.23 -3.11
C PRO A 197 -24.78 25.62 -4.16
N PHE A 198 -25.19 24.46 -4.65
CA PHE A 198 -24.74 23.89 -5.91
C PHE A 198 -24.92 24.92 -7.04
N TYR A 199 -23.85 25.20 -7.78
CA TYR A 199 -23.98 25.75 -9.14
C TYR A 199 -23.96 24.60 -10.13
N MET A 200 -24.80 24.76 -11.15
CA MET A 200 -25.21 23.83 -12.21
C MET A 200 -24.06 23.13 -12.94
#